data_AF-A0A0G4IDN6-F1
#
_entry.id   AF-A0A0G4IDN6-F1
#
_cell.length_a   1.000
_cell.length_b   1.000
_cell.length_c   1.000
_cell.angle_alpha   90.00
_cell.angle_beta   90.00
_cell.angle_gamma   90.00
#
_symmetry.space_group_name_H-M   'P 1'
#
loop_
_entity.id
_entity.type
_entity.pdbx_description
1 polymer ?
#
loop_
_entity_poly.entity_id
_entity_poly.type
_entity_poly.pdbx_seq_one_letter_code
_entity_poly.pdbx_strand_id
1 'polypeptide(L)'
;MSGWMQGKHKKLMDYNAIREKHSEKMFADNKCLTWFGVGLDKDGVPALQIGTEPGTDTSQLVIPDEIKEGAANGSIHLEYQTVNRPTDLLPRLTPVEGIEPAE
;
A
#
# COMPACT_ATOMS: atom_id res chain seq x y z
N MET A 1 -7.22 5.21 23.58
CA MET A 1 -7.38 4.91 22.15
C MET A 1 -8.71 4.19 21.97
N SER A 2 -9.57 4.66 21.06
CA SER A 2 -10.83 3.96 20.74
C SER A 2 -10.55 2.62 20.07
N GLY A 3 -11.37 1.59 20.32
CA GLY A 3 -11.18 0.24 19.73
C GLY A 3 -11.12 0.23 18.20
N TRP A 4 -11.68 1.26 17.56
CA TRP A 4 -11.60 1.49 16.11
C TRP A 4 -10.19 1.81 15.61
N MET A 5 -9.41 2.61 16.35
CA MET A 5 -8.01 2.90 15.98
C MET A 5 -7.10 1.68 16.16
N GLN A 6 -7.35 0.86 17.19
CA GLN A 6 -6.57 -0.37 17.42
C GLN A 6 -6.78 -1.39 16.29
N GLY A 7 -8.02 -1.56 15.80
CA GLY A 7 -8.32 -2.44 14.67
C GLY A 7 -7.64 -2.01 13.37
N LYS A 8 -7.64 -0.70 13.07
CA LYS A 8 -6.94 -0.15 11.90
C LYS A 8 -5.43 -0.31 12.00
N HIS A 9 -4.84 -0.01 13.15
CA HIS A 9 -3.41 -0.13 13.38
C HIS A 9 -2.95 -1.59 13.21
N LYS A 10 -3.69 -2.56 13.76
CA LYS A 10 -3.40 -3.97 13.56
C LYS A 10 -3.43 -4.36 12.08
N LYS A 11 -4.46 -3.95 11.33
CA LYS A 11 -4.55 -4.24 9.88
C LYS A 11 -3.39 -3.63 9.09
N LEU A 12 -2.97 -2.41 9.43
CA LEU A 12 -1.80 -1.77 8.78
C LEU A 12 -0.51 -2.54 9.07
N MET A 13 -0.32 -3.05 10.29
CA MET A 13 0.83 -3.90 10.63
C MET A 13 0.78 -5.24 9.88
N ASP A 14 -0.39 -5.89 9.82
CA ASP A 14 -0.58 -7.14 9.06
C ASP A 14 -0.25 -6.92 7.57
N TYR A 15 -0.68 -5.80 6.98
CA TYR A 15 -0.36 -5.44 5.61
C TYR A 15 1.12 -5.07 5.42
N ASN A 16 1.76 -4.43 6.40
CA ASN A 16 3.19 -4.12 6.32
C ASN A 16 4.04 -5.39 6.28
N ALA A 17 3.67 -6.41 7.07
CA ALA A 17 4.33 -7.71 7.01
C ALA A 17 4.18 -8.39 5.64
N ILE A 18 2.98 -8.32 5.03
CA ILE A 18 2.75 -8.84 3.67
C ILE A 18 3.59 -8.05 2.65
N ARG A 19 3.61 -6.72 2.78
CA ARG A 19 4.39 -5.84 1.90
C ARG A 19 5.87 -6.16 1.98
N GLU A 20 6.43 -6.28 3.18
CA GLU A 20 7.85 -6.64 3.39
C GLU A 20 8.19 -8.00 2.79
N LYS A 21 7.33 -9.00 3.00
CA LYS A 21 7.51 -10.36 2.47
C LYS A 21 7.55 -10.41 0.93
N HIS A 22 6.73 -9.59 0.27
CA HIS A 22 6.52 -9.70 -1.18
C HIS A 22 7.13 -8.55 -2.00
N SER A 23 7.65 -7.50 -1.37
CA SER A 23 8.10 -6.30 -2.08
C SER A 23 9.16 -6.60 -3.13
N GLU A 24 10.18 -7.38 -2.79
CA GLU A 24 11.26 -7.70 -3.73
C GLU A 24 10.72 -8.43 -4.96
N LYS A 25 9.86 -9.44 -4.75
CA LYS A 25 9.22 -10.20 -5.83
C LYS A 25 8.32 -9.33 -6.69
N MET A 26 7.53 -8.43 -6.08
CA MET A 26 6.67 -7.48 -6.78
C MET A 26 7.47 -6.60 -7.76
N PHE A 27 8.59 -6.02 -7.32
CA PHE A 27 9.46 -5.20 -8.18
C PHE A 27 10.26 -6.04 -9.20
N ALA A 28 10.62 -7.27 -8.85
CA ALA A 28 11.31 -8.17 -9.77
C ALA A 28 10.41 -8.54 -10.97
N ASP A 29 9.17 -8.94 -10.68
CA ASP A 29 8.19 -9.45 -11.64
C ASP A 29 7.44 -8.35 -12.40
N ASN A 30 7.38 -7.12 -11.86
CA ASN A 30 6.66 -5.99 -12.47
C ASN A 30 7.58 -4.77 -12.68
N LYS A 31 8.12 -4.59 -13.90
CA LYS A 31 9.02 -3.46 -14.21
C LYS A 31 8.34 -2.09 -14.23
N CYS A 32 7.03 -2.06 -14.43
CA CYS A 32 6.21 -0.84 -14.40
C CYS A 32 5.83 -0.38 -12.98
N LEU A 33 6.22 -1.14 -11.96
CA LEU A 33 5.91 -0.83 -10.57
C LEU A 33 6.84 0.29 -10.08
N THR A 34 6.25 1.42 -9.69
CA THR A 34 6.98 2.57 -9.15
C THR A 34 6.98 2.57 -7.62
N TRP A 35 5.98 1.92 -7.01
CA TRP A 35 5.81 1.89 -5.55
C TRP A 35 5.03 0.66 -5.09
N PHE A 36 5.39 0.14 -3.92
CA PHE A 36 4.60 -0.87 -3.21
C PHE A 36 4.69 -0.63 -1.70
N GLY A 37 3.56 -0.24 -1.12
CA GLY A 37 3.49 0.24 0.25
C GLY A 37 2.19 -0.10 0.94
N VAL A 38 2.02 0.48 2.13
CA VAL A 38 0.84 0.28 2.97
C VAL A 38 0.34 1.64 3.41
N GLY A 39 -0.97 1.84 3.36
CA GLY A 39 -1.57 3.11 3.72
C GLY A 39 -3.06 2.98 4.00
N LEU A 40 -3.70 4.14 4.05
CA LEU A 40 -5.15 4.24 4.03
C LEU A 40 -5.58 4.67 2.63
N ASP A 41 -6.65 4.07 2.12
CA ASP A 41 -7.31 4.53 0.91
C ASP A 41 -8.02 5.88 1.14
N LYS A 42 -8.67 6.40 0.09
CA LYS A 42 -9.44 7.65 0.15
C LYS A 42 -10.58 7.64 1.18
N ASP A 43 -11.08 6.46 1.57
CA ASP A 43 -12.18 6.27 2.52
C ASP A 43 -11.67 5.95 3.94
N GLY A 44 -10.34 5.98 4.13
CA GLY A 44 -9.68 5.73 5.41
C GLY A 44 -9.58 4.25 5.79
N VAL A 45 -9.72 3.33 4.83
CA VAL A 45 -9.59 1.88 5.02
C VAL A 45 -8.14 1.45 4.80
N PRO A 46 -7.54 0.62 5.68
CA PRO A 46 -6.22 0.05 5.43
C PRO A 46 -6.15 -0.67 4.08
N ALA A 47 -5.08 -0.42 3.32
CA ALA A 47 -4.87 -0.95 1.97
C ALA A 47 -3.39 -1.26 1.70
N LEU A 48 -3.14 -2.27 0.87
CA LEU A 48 -1.87 -2.40 0.14
C LEU A 48 -1.91 -1.48 -1.08
N GLN A 49 -0.95 -0.58 -1.17
CA GLN A 49 -0.88 0.44 -2.21
C GLN A 49 0.12 0.03 -3.29
N ILE A 50 -0.34 0.01 -4.53
CA ILE A 50 0.42 -0.40 -5.70
C ILE A 50 0.51 0.79 -6.65
N GLY A 51 1.69 1.39 -6.74
CA GLY A 51 1.98 2.49 -7.65
C GLY A 51 2.57 1.97 -8.97
N THR A 52 2.03 2.43 -10.09
CA THR A 52 2.50 2.06 -11.44
C THR A 52 2.80 3.28 -12.31
N GLU A 53 3.58 3.06 -13.37
CA GLU A 53 3.84 4.05 -14.41
C GLU A 53 2.55 4.44 -15.15
N PRO A 54 2.44 5.69 -15.66
CA PRO A 54 1.32 6.12 -16.48
C PRO A 54 1.09 5.23 -17.71
N GLY A 55 -0.17 4.85 -17.95
CA GLY A 55 -0.55 3.97 -19.05
C GLY A 55 -0.36 2.47 -18.78
N THR A 56 0.05 2.08 -17.57
CA THR A 56 0.11 0.67 -17.17
C THR A 56 -1.28 0.07 -17.04
N ASP A 57 -1.52 -1.06 -17.71
CA ASP A 57 -2.69 -1.90 -17.48
C ASP A 57 -2.50 -2.72 -16.18
N THR A 58 -3.15 -2.29 -15.10
CA THR A 58 -3.02 -2.92 -13.79
C THR A 58 -3.57 -4.34 -13.73
N SER A 59 -4.39 -4.76 -14.71
CA SER A 59 -4.88 -6.14 -14.80
C SER A 59 -3.80 -7.15 -15.19
N GLN A 60 -2.69 -6.68 -15.75
CA GLN A 60 -1.56 -7.50 -16.18
C GLN A 60 -0.48 -7.65 -15.11
N LEU A 61 -0.66 -7.01 -13.95
CA LEU A 61 0.32 -7.10 -12.86
C LEU A 61 0.38 -8.52 -12.30
N VAL A 62 1.62 -9.01 -12.14
CA VAL A 62 1.91 -10.27 -11.49
C VAL A 62 1.86 -10.05 -9.98
N ILE A 63 0.67 -10.26 -9.41
CA ILE A 63 0.44 -10.20 -7.96
C ILE A 63 0.66 -11.60 -7.34
N PRO A 64 1.39 -11.73 -6.22
CA PRO A 64 1.55 -12.98 -5.48
C PRO A 64 0.22 -13.63 -5.09
N ASP A 65 0.16 -14.96 -5.07
CA ASP A 65 -1.08 -15.72 -4.84
C ASP A 65 -1.71 -15.41 -3.49
N GLU A 66 -0.92 -15.28 -2.42
CA GLU A 66 -1.39 -14.88 -1.08
C GLU A 66 -2.14 -13.53 -1.12
N ILE A 67 -1.66 -12.56 -1.91
CA ILE A 67 -2.28 -11.26 -2.06
C ILE A 67 -3.55 -11.37 -2.92
N LYS A 68 -3.51 -12.15 -4.00
CA LYS A 68 -4.67 -12.39 -4.87
C LYS A 68 -5.82 -13.08 -4.13
N GLU A 69 -5.53 -14.14 -3.40
CA GLU A 69 -6.50 -14.89 -2.60
C GLU A 69 -7.09 -14.00 -1.51
N GLY A 70 -6.24 -13.23 -0.81
CA GLY A 70 -6.68 -12.27 0.19
C GLY A 70 -7.57 -11.16 -0.39
N ALA A 71 -7.30 -10.70 -1.62
CA ALA A 71 -8.15 -9.74 -2.30
C ALA A 71 -9.50 -10.36 -2.71
N ALA A 72 -9.47 -11.58 -3.26
CA ALA A 72 -10.67 -12.30 -3.71
C ALA A 72 -11.63 -12.63 -2.55
N ASN A 73 -11.09 -12.91 -1.35
CA ASN A 73 -11.89 -13.21 -0.17
C ASN A 73 -12.20 -11.97 0.70
N GLY A 74 -11.74 -10.78 0.31
CA GLY A 74 -11.98 -9.51 1.00
C GLY A 74 -11.14 -9.27 2.26
N SER A 75 -10.13 -10.09 2.56
CA SER A 75 -9.22 -9.88 3.69
C SER A 75 -8.12 -8.85 3.39
N ILE A 76 -7.76 -8.68 2.11
CA ILE A 76 -6.79 -7.70 1.62
C ILE A 76 -7.50 -6.68 0.74
N HIS A 77 -7.38 -5.40 1.09
CA HIS A 77 -7.78 -4.31 0.21
C HIS A 77 -6.58 -3.85 -0.63
N LEU A 78 -6.77 -3.78 -1.95
CA LEU A 78 -5.76 -3.30 -2.89
C LEU A 78 -6.17 -1.93 -3.43
N GLU A 79 -5.24 -0.98 -3.38
CA GLU A 79 -5.41 0.33 -3.99
C GLU A 79 -4.33 0.52 -5.06
N TYR A 80 -4.79 0.70 -6.31
CA TYR A 80 -3.91 0.97 -7.45
C TYR A 80 -3.84 2.47 -7.71
N GLN A 81 -2.62 2.98 -7.84
CA GLN A 81 -2.38 4.40 -8.11
C GLN A 81 -1.45 4.56 -9.31
N THR A 82 -1.83 5.45 -10.22
CA THR A 82 -0.94 5.88 -11.30
C THR A 82 -0.09 7.02 -10.77
N VAL A 83 1.23 6.83 -10.75
CA VAL A 83 2.17 7.82 -10.25
C VAL A 83 2.65 8.64 -11.44
N ASN A 84 2.11 9.84 -11.59
CA ASN A 84 2.48 10.74 -12.68
C ASN A 84 3.74 11.54 -12.33
N ARG A 85 4.01 11.75 -11.03
CA ARG A 85 5.17 12.49 -10.53
C ARG A 85 5.71 11.85 -9.25
N PRO A 86 7.03 11.93 -8.97
CA PRO A 86 7.61 11.47 -7.70
C PRO A 86 6.98 12.13 -6.46
N THR A 87 6.41 13.33 -6.59
CA THR A 87 5.68 14.02 -5.51
C THR A 87 4.37 13.33 -5.13
N ASP A 88 3.81 12.52 -6.02
CA ASP A 88 2.62 11.71 -5.73
C ASP A 88 2.96 10.51 -4.82
N LEU A 89 4.26 10.15 -4.72
CA LEU A 89 4.79 9.09 -3.85
C LEU A 89 5.06 9.57 -2.43
N LEU A 90 5.02 10.89 -2.17
CA LEU A 90 5.09 11.35 -0.79
C LEU A 90 3.92 10.69 -0.07
N PRO A 91 4.20 9.92 1.00
CA PRO A 91 3.09 9.36 1.73
C PRO A 91 2.25 10.56 2.14
N ARG A 92 0.92 10.40 2.11
CA ARG A 92 0.09 11.15 3.04
C ARG A 92 0.50 10.69 4.45
N LEU A 93 1.73 11.00 4.85
CA LEU A 93 2.13 11.24 6.21
C LEU A 93 1.25 12.43 6.55
N THR A 94 0.01 12.17 6.95
CA THR A 94 -0.59 13.04 7.95
C THR A 94 0.50 13.17 9.01
N PRO A 95 1.07 14.37 9.20
CA PRO A 95 1.92 14.57 10.35
C PRO A 95 1.08 14.10 11.52
N VAL A 96 1.61 13.17 12.31
CA VAL A 96 1.10 13.03 13.66
C VAL A 96 1.43 14.39 14.28
N GLU A 97 0.41 15.23 14.49
CA GLU A 97 0.60 16.50 15.20
C GLU A 97 1.39 16.18 16.48
N GLY A 98 2.63 16.67 16.58
CA GLY A 98 3.48 16.49 17.77
C GLY A 98 4.85 15.83 17.59
N ILE A 99 5.33 15.54 16.38
CA ILE A 99 6.75 15.18 16.17
C ILE A 99 7.43 16.31 15.40
N GLU A 100 8.11 17.19 16.14
CA GLU A 100 9.08 18.12 15.56
C GLU A 100 10.30 17.32 15.07
N PRO A 101 10.87 17.67 13.90
CA PRO A 101 12.11 17.04 13.45
C PRO A 101 13.24 17.35 14.43
N ALA A 102 13.97 16.32 14.85
CA ALA A 102 15.16 16.50 15.67
C ALA A 102 16.23 17.26 14.87
N GLU A 103 16.74 18.35 15.46
CA GLU A 103 17.87 19.15 14.96
C GLU A 103 19.18 18.35 14.87
#